data_AF-A0AAU3IF22-F1
#
_entry.id   AF-A0AAU3IF22-F1
#
_cell.length_a   1.000
_cell.length_b   1.000
_cell.length_c   1.000
_cell.angle_alpha   90.00
_cell.angle_beta   90.00
_cell.angle_gamma   90.00
#
_symmetry.space_group_name_H-M   'P 1'
#
loop_
_entity.id
_entity.type
_entity.pdbx_description
1 polymer ?
#
loop_
_entity_poly.entity_id
_entity_poly.type
_entity_poly.pdbx_seq_one_letter_code
_entity_poly.pdbx_strand_id
1 'polypeptide(L)'
;MREDQAFWIDARSDRERARGGDSRFTELLRDNIGAFDGVWGDIAPVAFACAAWRVATPPVASPGFVRWHRRVLSASCARNGWDGSMIARIGLVAPPPAALTASRAWWRDRGWEGWPEVFGQYVEPAERDLTKIPFVRPVLLVDAPLPLDDLPPAPDGPAEDLPELAHRALVVLVRELNRLVGPMIAQIESPGRPG
;
A
#
# COMPACT_ATOMS: atom_id res chain seq x y z
N MET A 1 -15.45 4.77 -8.12
CA MET A 1 -14.21 4.79 -7.33
C MET A 1 -14.66 4.67 -5.88
N ARG A 2 -14.23 3.65 -5.12
CA ARG A 2 -14.58 3.59 -3.69
C ARG A 2 -13.63 4.56 -2.97
N GLU A 3 -14.05 5.82 -2.85
CA GLU A 3 -13.24 6.90 -2.25
C GLU A 3 -13.06 6.73 -0.74
N ASP A 4 -13.82 5.81 -0.14
CA ASP A 4 -13.95 5.63 1.29
C ASP A 4 -12.96 4.59 1.87
N GLN A 5 -12.19 3.89 1.03
CA GLN A 5 -11.24 2.87 1.46
C GLN A 5 -9.78 3.25 1.15
N ALA A 6 -8.88 3.01 2.11
CA ALA A 6 -7.45 3.20 1.96
C ALA A 6 -6.84 2.18 0.98
N PHE A 7 -7.35 0.94 0.96
CA PHE A 7 -6.89 -0.16 0.12
C PHE A 7 -8.09 -0.95 -0.42
N TRP A 8 -8.00 -1.46 -1.65
CA TRP A 8 -9.00 -2.37 -2.22
C TRP A 8 -8.40 -3.32 -3.24
N ILE A 9 -9.04 -4.47 -3.43
CA ILE A 9 -8.72 -5.43 -4.50
C ILE A 9 -9.50 -5.05 -5.75
N ASP A 10 -8.80 -4.87 -6.88
CA ASP A 10 -9.41 -4.47 -8.16
C ASP A 10 -9.76 -5.70 -9.03
N ALA A 11 -10.69 -6.52 -8.53
CA ALA A 11 -11.13 -7.75 -9.21
C ALA A 11 -11.78 -7.50 -10.59
N ARG A 12 -12.20 -6.26 -10.87
CA ARG A 12 -12.70 -5.88 -12.20
C ARG A 12 -11.55 -5.70 -13.17
N SER A 13 -10.59 -4.83 -12.86
CA SER A 13 -9.45 -4.59 -13.75
C SER A 13 -8.57 -5.84 -13.90
N ASP A 14 -8.51 -6.66 -12.87
CA ASP A 14 -7.82 -7.95 -12.90
C ASP A 14 -8.36 -8.89 -13.98
N ARG A 15 -9.68 -9.07 -14.06
CA ARG A 15 -10.34 -9.90 -15.08
C ARG A 15 -10.22 -9.30 -16.47
N GLU A 16 -10.39 -7.98 -16.59
CA GLU A 16 -10.27 -7.28 -17.88
C GLU A 16 -8.86 -7.37 -18.49
N ARG A 17 -7.83 -7.59 -17.66
CA ARG A 17 -6.42 -7.66 -18.10
C ARG A 17 -5.85 -9.08 -18.16
N ALA A 18 -6.64 -10.11 -17.83
CA ALA A 18 -6.22 -11.50 -17.92
C ALA A 18 -5.99 -11.88 -19.39
N ARG A 19 -4.88 -12.56 -19.69
CA ARG A 19 -4.57 -13.01 -21.05
C ARG A 19 -5.19 -14.38 -21.34
N GLY A 20 -5.37 -15.21 -20.31
CA GLY A 20 -5.80 -16.60 -20.40
C GLY A 20 -7.20 -16.92 -19.84
N GLY A 21 -7.96 -15.92 -19.37
CA GLY A 21 -9.41 -16.05 -19.17
C GLY A 21 -9.95 -15.94 -17.74
N ASP A 22 -9.14 -16.10 -16.69
CA ASP A 22 -9.67 -16.11 -15.30
C ASP A 22 -9.22 -14.91 -14.46
N SER A 23 -7.92 -14.67 -14.31
CA SER A 23 -7.38 -13.61 -13.46
C SER A 23 -5.93 -13.28 -13.82
N ARG A 24 -5.61 -11.99 -14.01
CA ARG A 24 -4.23 -11.52 -14.18
C ARG A 24 -3.39 -11.79 -12.93
N PHE A 25 -3.98 -11.70 -11.74
CA PHE A 25 -3.29 -12.01 -10.49
C PHE A 25 -2.86 -13.47 -10.43
N THR A 26 -3.69 -14.40 -10.90
CA THR A 26 -3.30 -15.82 -11.03
C THR A 26 -2.11 -16.00 -11.96
N GLU A 27 -2.09 -15.31 -13.11
CA GLU A 27 -0.93 -15.32 -14.02
C GLU A 27 0.32 -14.75 -13.33
N LEU A 28 0.20 -13.63 -12.62
CA LEU A 28 1.29 -13.01 -11.87
C LEU A 28 1.85 -13.93 -10.78
N LEU A 29 1.01 -14.66 -10.05
CA LEU A 29 1.46 -15.62 -9.04
C LEU A 29 2.28 -16.76 -9.66
N ARG A 30 1.83 -17.28 -10.81
CA ARG A 30 2.56 -18.34 -11.54
C ARG A 30 3.90 -17.84 -12.06
N ASP A 31 3.93 -16.64 -12.64
CA ASP A 31 5.15 -16.03 -13.18
C ASP A 31 6.14 -15.65 -12.06
N ASN A 32 5.66 -15.42 -10.84
CA ASN A 32 6.46 -15.00 -9.69
C ASN A 32 6.48 -16.06 -8.58
N ILE A 33 6.40 -17.34 -8.93
CA ILE A 33 6.34 -18.43 -7.95
C ILE A 33 7.56 -18.43 -7.00
N GLY A 34 8.73 -18.03 -7.50
CA GLY A 34 9.95 -17.90 -6.69
C GLY A 34 9.87 -16.84 -5.59
N ALA A 35 8.88 -15.93 -5.62
CA ALA A 35 8.65 -14.99 -4.52
C ALA A 35 8.23 -15.69 -3.21
N PHE A 36 7.78 -16.94 -3.31
CA PHE A 36 7.34 -17.80 -2.22
C PHE A 36 8.40 -18.84 -1.80
N ASP A 37 9.60 -18.79 -2.37
CA ASP A 37 10.67 -19.70 -1.97
C ASP A 37 11.02 -19.49 -0.48
N GLY A 38 11.06 -20.60 0.26
CA GLY A 38 11.36 -20.60 1.69
C GLY A 38 10.20 -20.20 2.61
N VAL A 39 8.98 -19.98 2.09
CA VAL A 39 7.80 -19.69 2.93
C VAL A 39 6.72 -20.78 2.87
N TRP A 40 6.92 -21.80 2.03
CA TRP A 40 6.06 -22.98 1.96
C TRP A 40 6.09 -23.78 3.26
N GLY A 41 4.92 -24.23 3.73
CA GLY A 41 4.78 -25.05 4.93
C GLY A 41 5.20 -24.36 6.24
N ASP A 42 5.38 -23.03 6.26
CA ASP A 42 5.68 -22.31 7.50
C ASP A 42 4.49 -22.41 8.46
N ILE A 43 4.78 -22.73 9.71
CA ILE A 43 3.79 -22.81 10.80
C ILE A 43 3.06 -21.47 10.94
N ALA A 44 3.77 -20.36 10.74
CA ALA A 44 3.18 -19.03 10.75
C ALA A 44 2.84 -18.56 9.31
N PRO A 45 1.57 -18.25 9.00
CA PRO A 45 1.16 -17.85 7.64
C PRO A 45 1.65 -16.45 7.22
N VAL A 46 2.38 -15.75 8.10
CA VAL A 46 2.83 -14.37 7.91
C VAL A 46 3.74 -14.23 6.69
N ALA A 47 4.72 -15.13 6.53
CA ALA A 47 5.70 -15.04 5.45
C ALA A 47 5.05 -15.25 4.07
N PHE A 48 4.11 -16.21 3.98
CA PHE A 48 3.29 -16.44 2.80
C PHE A 48 2.45 -15.20 2.45
N ALA A 49 1.75 -14.61 3.43
CA ALA A 49 0.96 -13.40 3.20
C ALA A 49 1.82 -12.21 2.74
N CYS A 50 3.03 -12.04 3.28
CA CYS A 50 4.00 -11.05 2.80
C CYS A 50 4.45 -11.29 1.35
N ALA A 51 4.64 -12.54 0.94
CA ALA A 51 4.95 -12.89 -0.45
C ALA A 51 3.78 -12.56 -1.39
N ALA A 52 2.56 -12.95 -1.01
CA ALA A 52 1.35 -12.61 -1.76
C ALA A 52 1.17 -11.09 -1.91
N TRP A 53 1.38 -10.31 -0.84
CA TRP A 53 1.36 -8.84 -0.88
C TRP A 53 2.35 -8.26 -1.88
N ARG A 54 3.60 -8.72 -1.87
CA ARG A 54 4.65 -8.26 -2.80
C ARG A 54 4.28 -8.52 -4.26
N VAL A 55 3.72 -9.68 -4.57
CA VAL A 55 3.28 -10.00 -5.94
C VAL A 55 2.06 -9.16 -6.35
N ALA A 56 1.15 -8.87 -5.41
CA ALA A 56 -0.08 -8.14 -5.68
C ALA A 56 0.09 -6.61 -5.81
N THR A 57 1.25 -6.06 -5.45
CA THR A 57 1.51 -4.62 -5.37
C THR A 57 2.68 -4.20 -6.28
N PRO A 58 2.80 -2.90 -6.61
CA PRO A 58 3.99 -2.37 -7.26
C PRO A 58 5.26 -2.65 -6.44
N PRO A 59 6.43 -2.90 -7.08
CA PRO A 59 6.66 -2.78 -8.53
C PRO A 59 6.32 -4.04 -9.34
N VAL A 60 6.01 -5.18 -8.70
CA VAL A 60 5.74 -6.45 -9.40
C VAL A 60 4.45 -6.37 -10.22
N ALA A 61 3.36 -5.94 -9.59
CA ALA A 61 2.11 -5.68 -10.27
C ALA A 61 1.96 -4.19 -10.59
N SER A 62 2.03 -3.84 -11.88
CA SER A 62 1.75 -2.48 -12.37
C SER A 62 0.72 -2.50 -13.51
N PRO A 63 -0.48 -1.91 -13.32
CA PRO A 63 -1.06 -1.48 -12.05
C PRO A 63 -1.26 -2.68 -11.11
N GLY A 64 -1.19 -2.42 -9.80
CA GLY A 64 -1.33 -3.45 -8.75
C GLY A 64 -2.69 -4.16 -8.78
N PHE A 65 -2.71 -5.41 -8.31
CA PHE A 65 -3.95 -6.12 -8.02
C PHE A 65 -4.63 -5.53 -6.77
N VAL A 66 -3.82 -5.24 -5.75
CA VAL A 66 -4.21 -4.35 -4.65
C VAL A 66 -3.92 -2.91 -5.07
N ARG A 67 -4.95 -2.07 -4.95
CA ARG A 67 -4.92 -0.64 -5.23
C ARG A 67 -5.08 0.11 -3.91
N TRP A 68 -4.69 1.37 -3.89
CA TRP A 68 -4.78 2.19 -2.69
C TRP A 68 -5.16 3.62 -2.99
N HIS A 69 -5.64 4.29 -1.94
CA HIS A 69 -6.08 5.66 -1.94
C HIS A 69 -4.93 6.59 -2.37
N ARG A 70 -5.26 7.70 -3.04
CA ARG A 70 -4.27 8.63 -3.63
C ARG A 70 -3.23 9.15 -2.64
N ARG A 71 -3.56 9.22 -1.34
CA ARG A 71 -2.64 9.64 -0.27
C ARG A 71 -1.62 8.59 0.10
N VAL A 72 -1.83 7.32 -0.23
CA VAL A 72 -0.88 6.24 0.04
C VAL A 72 0.20 6.28 -1.02
N LEU A 73 1.42 6.67 -0.63
CA LEU A 73 2.60 6.69 -1.51
C LEU A 73 3.25 5.32 -1.62
N SER A 74 3.26 4.58 -0.50
CA SER A 74 3.85 3.25 -0.39
C SER A 74 3.16 2.45 0.70
N ALA A 75 3.11 1.14 0.53
CA ALA A 75 2.61 0.21 1.52
C ALA A 75 3.34 -1.13 1.39
N SER A 76 3.95 -1.58 2.48
CA SER A 76 4.67 -2.84 2.55
C SER A 76 4.29 -3.61 3.81
N CYS A 77 4.22 -4.93 3.69
CA CYS A 77 4.02 -5.85 4.80
C CYS A 77 5.24 -6.75 4.91
N ALA A 78 5.80 -6.86 6.12
CA ALA A 78 6.97 -7.69 6.39
C ALA A 78 6.79 -8.50 7.67
N ARG A 79 7.41 -9.68 7.70
CA ARG A 79 7.57 -10.44 8.95
C ARG A 79 8.63 -9.77 9.81
N ASN A 80 8.29 -9.51 11.06
CA ASN A 80 9.22 -9.04 12.07
C ASN A 80 10.24 -10.14 12.39
N GLY A 81 11.54 -9.83 12.28
CA GLY A 81 12.60 -10.78 12.56
C GLY A 81 12.77 -11.15 14.04
N TRP A 82 12.16 -10.39 14.96
CA TRP A 82 12.27 -10.62 16.40
C TRP A 82 11.28 -11.66 16.92
N ASP A 83 10.00 -11.50 16.61
CA ASP A 83 8.90 -12.32 17.14
C ASP A 83 8.07 -13.03 16.06
N GLY A 84 8.41 -12.82 14.78
CA GLY A 84 7.67 -13.40 13.66
C GLY A 84 6.30 -12.77 13.39
N SER A 85 5.89 -11.73 14.13
CA SER A 85 4.66 -10.98 13.87
C SER A 85 4.71 -10.27 12.53
N MET A 86 3.58 -9.78 12.01
CA MET A 86 3.60 -8.91 10.83
C MET A 86 3.67 -7.44 11.22
N ILE A 87 4.51 -6.70 10.53
CA ILE A 87 4.52 -5.25 10.54
C ILE A 87 4.06 -4.72 9.18
N ALA A 88 3.31 -3.64 9.20
CA ALA A 88 3.03 -2.82 8.03
C ALA A 88 3.80 -1.51 8.12
N ARG A 89 4.34 -1.08 6.98
CA ARG A 89 4.95 0.22 6.78
C ARG A 89 4.22 0.94 5.66
N ILE A 90 3.57 2.05 5.99
CA ILE A 90 2.79 2.86 5.06
C ILE A 90 3.34 4.29 5.04
N GLY A 91 3.58 4.82 3.84
CA GLY A 91 3.87 6.23 3.63
C GLY A 91 2.63 6.98 3.15
N LEU A 92 2.19 7.99 3.91
CA LEU A 92 1.03 8.81 3.58
C LEU A 92 1.44 10.25 3.24
N VAL A 93 0.83 10.83 2.21
CA VAL A 93 0.89 12.27 1.95
C VAL A 93 0.19 13.00 3.09
N ALA A 94 0.96 13.85 3.78
CA ALA A 94 0.48 14.66 4.89
C ALA A 94 0.51 16.15 4.56
N PRO A 95 -0.41 16.95 5.11
CA PRO A 95 -0.30 18.40 5.08
C PRO A 95 0.93 18.84 5.87
N PRO A 96 1.48 20.04 5.61
CA PRO A 96 2.56 20.60 6.41
C PRO A 96 2.17 20.67 7.90
N PRO A 97 3.07 20.31 8.82
CA PRO A 97 2.81 20.45 10.25
C PRO A 97 2.36 21.86 10.61
N ALA A 98 1.44 21.99 11.58
CA ALA A 98 0.87 23.28 11.98
C ALA A 98 1.95 24.33 12.32
N ALA A 99 3.08 23.91 12.90
CA ALA A 99 4.21 24.79 13.19
C ALA A 99 4.82 25.44 11.93
N LEU A 100 4.80 24.76 10.78
CA LEU A 100 5.29 25.28 9.50
C LEU A 100 4.23 26.09 8.74
N THR A 101 2.95 26.03 9.13
CA THR A 101 1.88 26.82 8.54
C THR A 101 1.49 28.04 9.37
N ALA A 102 1.81 28.05 10.66
CA ALA A 102 1.53 29.15 11.58
C ALA A 102 2.25 30.45 11.21
N SER A 103 3.41 30.36 10.56
CA SER A 103 4.18 31.51 10.10
C SER A 103 4.90 31.19 8.79
N ARG A 104 4.83 32.13 7.83
CA ARG A 104 5.59 32.06 6.58
C ARG A 104 7.01 32.62 6.70
N ALA A 105 7.50 32.91 7.90
CA ALA A 105 8.84 33.48 8.09
C ALA A 105 9.95 32.60 7.49
N TRP A 106 9.79 31.28 7.51
CA TRP A 106 10.73 30.35 6.89
C TRP A 106 10.61 30.27 5.36
N TRP A 107 9.48 30.73 4.78
CA TRP A 107 9.24 30.67 3.34
C TRP A 107 10.21 31.57 2.58
N ARG A 108 10.59 32.72 3.17
CA ARG A 108 11.53 33.71 2.61
C ARG A 108 11.25 34.02 1.13
N ASP A 109 9.97 34.12 0.77
CA ASP A 109 9.45 34.38 -0.58
C ASP A 109 10.00 33.46 -1.68
N ARG A 110 10.43 32.24 -1.35
CA ARG A 110 11.00 31.29 -2.32
C ARG A 110 9.99 30.51 -3.16
N GLY A 111 8.69 30.76 -3.00
CA GLY A 111 7.64 30.08 -3.75
C GLY A 111 7.59 28.56 -3.50
N TRP A 112 7.64 28.14 -2.23
CA TRP A 112 7.60 26.72 -1.85
C TRP A 112 6.30 26.05 -2.28
N GLU A 113 6.41 24.89 -2.92
CA GLU A 113 5.28 24.06 -3.34
C GLU A 113 5.16 22.76 -2.54
N GLY A 114 3.94 22.21 -2.52
CA GLY A 114 3.60 20.96 -1.83
C GLY A 114 3.82 19.70 -2.67
N TRP A 115 3.07 18.64 -2.40
CA TRP A 115 3.05 17.48 -3.28
C TRP A 115 2.37 17.82 -4.63
N PRO A 116 3.02 17.59 -5.78
CA PRO A 116 2.36 17.69 -7.08
C PRO A 116 1.24 16.65 -7.23
N GLU A 117 0.18 17.03 -7.93
CA GLU A 117 -0.93 16.13 -8.27
C GLU A 117 -1.05 16.00 -9.80
N VAL A 118 -1.07 14.75 -10.29
CA VAL A 118 -1.29 14.43 -11.71
C VAL A 118 -2.47 13.47 -11.80
N PHE A 119 -3.53 13.87 -12.52
CA PHE A 119 -4.79 13.13 -12.59
C PHE A 119 -5.35 12.71 -11.21
N GLY A 120 -5.22 13.60 -10.22
CA GLY A 120 -5.70 13.38 -8.85
C GLY A 120 -4.85 12.42 -8.01
N GLN A 121 -3.67 12.02 -8.50
CA GLN A 121 -2.69 11.21 -7.75
C GLN A 121 -1.50 12.07 -7.32
N TYR A 122 -1.02 11.89 -6.10
CA TYR A 122 0.21 12.52 -5.65
C TYR A 122 1.43 11.85 -6.28
N VAL A 123 2.33 12.65 -6.83
CA VAL A 123 3.53 12.17 -7.51
C VAL A 123 4.78 12.89 -7.03
N GLU A 124 5.95 12.30 -7.27
CA GLU A 124 7.20 13.03 -7.06
C GLU A 124 7.34 14.17 -8.09
N PRO A 125 7.88 15.35 -7.70
CA PRO A 125 8.22 16.40 -8.65
C PRO A 125 9.17 15.89 -9.72
N ALA A 126 8.91 16.24 -10.96
CA ALA A 126 9.84 15.96 -12.04
C ALA A 126 11.17 16.69 -11.80
N GLU A 127 12.28 16.11 -12.25
CA GLU A 127 13.62 16.71 -12.10
C GLU A 127 13.69 18.15 -12.64
N ARG A 128 12.97 18.42 -13.74
CA ARG A 128 12.87 19.75 -14.34
C ARG A 128 12.17 20.77 -13.43
N ASP A 129 11.28 20.35 -12.55
CA ASP A 129 10.56 21.27 -11.67
C ASP A 129 11.37 21.56 -10.40
N LEU A 130 12.17 20.58 -9.94
CA LEU A 130 13.13 20.76 -8.85
C LEU A 130 14.19 21.84 -9.14
N THR A 131 14.46 22.16 -10.41
CA THR A 131 15.39 23.25 -10.78
C THR A 131 14.76 24.63 -10.76
N LYS A 132 13.43 24.73 -10.69
CA LYS A 132 12.68 26.00 -10.80
C LYS A 132 12.18 26.49 -9.46
N ILE A 133 11.59 25.60 -8.67
CA ILE A 133 10.91 25.94 -7.43
C ILE A 133 11.24 24.91 -6.34
N PRO A 134 11.36 25.33 -5.07
CA PRO A 134 11.62 24.40 -3.99
C PRO A 134 10.30 23.75 -3.53
N PHE A 135 10.39 22.51 -3.04
CA PHE A 135 9.24 21.73 -2.59
C PHE A 135 9.37 21.33 -1.12
N VAL A 136 8.29 21.48 -0.33
CA VAL A 136 8.15 20.84 0.98
C VAL A 136 7.05 19.80 0.89
N ARG A 137 7.43 18.53 1.05
CA ARG A 137 6.57 17.37 0.84
C ARG A 137 6.52 16.50 2.10
N PRO A 138 5.68 16.84 3.08
CA PRO A 138 5.54 16.06 4.30
C PRO A 138 5.02 14.65 4.00
N VAL A 139 5.60 13.68 4.68
CA VAL A 139 5.15 12.29 4.66
C VAL A 139 4.92 11.85 6.10
N LEU A 140 3.74 11.30 6.36
CA LEU A 140 3.47 10.56 7.59
C LEU A 140 3.87 9.11 7.35
N LEU A 141 4.86 8.64 8.10
CA LEU A 141 5.26 7.24 8.13
C LEU A 141 4.51 6.53 9.24
N VAL A 142 3.83 5.44 8.89
CA VAL A 142 3.09 4.58 9.81
C VAL A 142 3.77 3.22 9.82
N ASP A 143 4.45 2.91 10.92
CA ASP A 143 4.97 1.59 11.23
C ASP A 143 4.11 0.99 12.35
N ALA A 144 3.41 -0.11 12.08
CA ALA A 144 2.49 -0.72 13.04
C ALA A 144 2.44 -2.24 12.92
N PRO A 145 2.22 -2.96 14.03
CA PRO A 145 1.88 -4.38 13.97
C PRO A 145 0.51 -4.56 13.30
N LEU A 146 0.34 -5.64 12.54
CA LEU A 146 -0.96 -6.05 12.00
C LEU A 146 -1.46 -7.32 12.72
N PRO A 147 -2.69 -7.31 13.29
CA PRO A 147 -3.32 -8.51 13.82
C PRO A 147 -3.78 -9.41 12.66
N LEU A 148 -3.56 -10.72 12.74
CA LEU A 148 -3.68 -11.60 11.56
C LEU A 148 -4.34 -12.95 11.86
N ASP A 149 -5.24 -12.97 12.84
CA ASP A 149 -5.91 -14.18 13.33
C ASP A 149 -6.68 -14.94 12.24
N ASP A 150 -7.03 -14.28 11.12
CA ASP A 150 -7.79 -14.84 10.01
C ASP A 150 -6.94 -15.22 8.78
N LEU A 151 -5.61 -15.16 8.86
CA LEU A 151 -4.78 -15.55 7.71
C LEU A 151 -4.98 -17.03 7.36
N PRO A 152 -5.10 -17.37 6.05
CA PRO A 152 -5.10 -18.76 5.65
C PRO A 152 -3.76 -19.40 6.00
N PRO A 153 -3.73 -20.71 6.33
CA PRO A 153 -2.48 -21.42 6.57
C PRO A 153 -1.56 -21.34 5.35
N ALA A 154 -0.25 -21.34 5.57
CA ALA A 154 0.70 -21.40 4.47
C ALA A 154 0.55 -22.78 3.77
N PRO A 155 0.44 -22.82 2.43
CA PRO A 155 0.42 -24.09 1.71
C PRO A 155 1.79 -24.78 1.78
N ASP A 156 1.80 -26.10 1.72
CA ASP A 156 3.02 -26.92 1.74
C ASP A 156 3.87 -26.77 0.46
N GLY A 157 3.31 -26.19 -0.60
CA GLY A 157 4.01 -25.96 -1.86
C GLY A 157 3.15 -25.26 -2.92
N PRO A 158 3.66 -25.18 -4.17
CA PRO A 158 2.97 -24.54 -5.29
C PRO A 158 1.85 -25.46 -5.83
N ALA A 159 0.73 -25.50 -5.12
CA ALA A 159 -0.47 -26.26 -5.50
C ALA A 159 -1.47 -25.41 -6.31
N GLU A 160 -2.49 -26.06 -6.89
CA GLU A 160 -3.51 -25.41 -7.72
C GLU A 160 -4.34 -24.36 -6.95
N ASP A 161 -4.44 -24.49 -5.63
CA ASP A 161 -5.18 -23.60 -4.73
C ASP A 161 -4.40 -22.34 -4.31
N LEU A 162 -3.12 -22.22 -4.72
CA LEU A 162 -2.27 -21.06 -4.44
C LEU A 162 -2.96 -19.72 -4.73
N PRO A 163 -3.64 -19.51 -5.88
CA PRO A 163 -4.31 -18.24 -6.17
C PRO A 163 -5.41 -17.89 -5.16
N GLU A 164 -6.18 -18.89 -4.74
CA GLU A 164 -7.27 -18.71 -3.79
C GLU A 164 -6.72 -18.40 -2.40
N LEU A 165 -5.69 -19.12 -1.94
CA LEU A 165 -5.03 -18.86 -0.66
C LEU A 165 -4.36 -17.49 -0.63
N ALA A 166 -3.66 -17.12 -1.70
CA ALA A 166 -3.05 -15.79 -1.82
C ALA A 166 -4.13 -14.69 -1.82
N HIS A 167 -5.23 -14.89 -2.55
CA HIS A 167 -6.35 -13.94 -2.54
C HIS A 167 -6.95 -13.77 -1.14
N ARG A 168 -7.21 -14.87 -0.43
CA ARG A 168 -7.72 -14.84 0.95
C ARG A 168 -6.77 -14.11 1.90
N ALA A 169 -5.46 -14.33 1.78
CA ALA A 169 -4.47 -13.58 2.55
C ALA A 169 -4.54 -12.07 2.26
N LEU A 170 -4.66 -11.68 0.99
CA LEU A 170 -4.81 -10.27 0.61
C LEU A 170 -6.10 -9.63 1.14
N VAL A 171 -7.22 -10.36 1.18
CA VAL A 171 -8.48 -9.87 1.76
C VAL A 171 -8.27 -9.50 3.24
N VAL A 172 -7.58 -10.36 4.00
CA VAL A 172 -7.23 -10.08 5.40
C VAL A 172 -6.33 -8.86 5.50
N LEU A 173 -5.23 -8.81 4.74
CA LEU A 173 -4.29 -7.67 4.78
C LEU A 173 -4.97 -6.34 4.43
N VAL A 174 -5.76 -6.31 3.36
CA VAL A 174 -6.51 -5.12 2.94
C VAL A 174 -7.48 -4.67 4.03
N ARG A 175 -8.17 -5.60 4.69
CA ARG A 175 -9.08 -5.29 5.80
C ARG A 175 -8.34 -4.65 6.97
N GLU A 176 -7.22 -5.23 7.41
CA GLU A 176 -6.47 -4.72 8.56
C GLU A 176 -5.76 -3.40 8.25
N LEU A 177 -5.19 -3.25 7.06
CA LEU A 177 -4.60 -1.99 6.61
C LEU A 177 -5.65 -0.88 6.55
N ASN A 178 -6.86 -1.16 6.05
CA ASN A 178 -7.96 -0.20 6.08
C ASN A 178 -8.36 0.21 7.50
N ARG A 179 -8.40 -0.73 8.45
CA ARG A 179 -8.67 -0.41 9.87
C ARG A 179 -7.56 0.45 10.47
N LEU A 180 -6.30 0.17 10.11
CA LEU A 180 -5.14 0.89 10.62
C LEU A 180 -5.07 2.34 10.12
N VAL A 181 -5.15 2.57 8.80
CA VAL A 181 -4.89 3.90 8.22
C VAL A 181 -6.13 4.62 7.70
N GLY A 182 -7.26 3.94 7.56
CA GLY A 182 -8.52 4.55 7.13
C GLY A 182 -8.90 5.78 7.96
N PRO A 183 -8.91 5.70 9.31
CA PRO A 183 -9.18 6.85 10.17
C PRO A 183 -8.19 8.01 9.98
N MET A 184 -6.90 7.71 9.76
CA MET A 184 -5.89 8.74 9.52
C MET A 184 -6.13 9.48 8.21
N ILE A 185 -6.43 8.74 7.13
CA ILE A 185 -6.74 9.32 5.81
C ILE A 185 -8.01 10.18 5.90
N ALA A 186 -9.06 9.69 6.57
CA ALA A 186 -10.30 10.45 6.77
C ALA A 186 -10.05 11.79 7.49
N GLN A 187 -9.24 11.77 8.56
CA GLN A 187 -8.88 12.97 9.31
C GLN A 187 -8.04 13.96 8.48
N ILE A 188 -7.14 13.44 7.64
CA ILE A 188 -6.29 14.27 6.76
C ILE A 188 -7.12 14.91 5.65
N GLU A 189 -8.07 14.19 5.05
CA GLU A 189 -8.95 14.73 4.00
C GLU A 189 -10.02 15.68 4.55
N SER A 190 -10.41 15.52 5.81
CA SER A 190 -11.40 16.39 6.50
C SER A 190 -10.78 17.09 7.72
N PRO A 191 -9.90 18.09 7.53
CA PRO A 191 -9.31 18.84 8.62
C PRO A 191 -10.35 19.78 9.27
N GLY A 192 -11.26 19.20 10.08
CA GLY A 192 -12.14 19.90 11.01
C GLY A 192 -13.56 20.20 10.52
N ARG A 193 -14.56 19.55 11.14
CA ARG A 193 -15.44 20.31 12.04
C ARG A 193 -14.82 20.21 13.43
N PRO A 194 -14.48 21.31 14.11
CA PRO A 194 -14.14 21.25 15.52
C PRO A 194 -15.36 20.75 16.31
N GLY A 195 -15.14 19.83 17.24
CA GLY A 195 -16.08 19.53 18.33
C GLY A 195 -15.98 20.57 19.43
#